data_AF-A0AA39PTL8-F1
#
_entry.id   AF-A0AA39PTL8-F1
#
_cell.length_a   1.000
_cell.length_b   1.000
_cell.length_c   1.000
_cell.angle_alpha   90.00
_cell.angle_beta   90.00
_cell.angle_gamma   90.00
#
_symmetry.space_group_name_H-M   'P 1'
#
loop_
_entity.id
_entity.type
_entity.pdbx_description
1 polymer ?
#
loop_
_entity_poly.entity_id
_entity_poly.type
_entity_poly.pdbx_seq_one_letter_code
_entity_poly.pdbx_strand_id
1 'polypeptide(L)'
;MPATLPSSKLIQIYDSLPPESQRKLVEANLKYILDSAPRRKARRVVCYASRFRKRHSLIPLLDLQGKKKEINGLLADLTRNAKCSLVKDRSNRDELLIEIIDSISAWLSTIWVVVYEHCVHFRLAHQCLLFITDVLERLGDVSRVGGCQCSLKTYEVDIRLKRTNGKTVKHFLFHGPHNIDVVLLWMWRELFVSFSASGGRQARKEIPKMMLDIVEEIGWQSLVRLLKGGISEDDDEEWEDYNNDDDEDNESESELNTGGDRCSCCLHASHWSPQINRQRLYLRGFVHQCLHSIFETAPSQELYIILKELGCNTPVETQRELFDILSQTAGYSSDTFAAALGIYTAENDTQAILHLLDSYSSLLRPRDAPVLQLALLVLSESPLLRTRTLQIIEKEMTDLVCAIRSAIHSNFCRVEDTVHKDELQRILKLSSSSQQRSDRVEQWIDDVITPSSAPLHAVAFAAMMMGIPPPGIEDGEDPDFLGHLDLDPTDPDLEDLREELRPPLGERFDSWIEVANAIKGGTPILSKIYTKATELMPFLRAHDVCEAMQTRISDRPSKRHVSDALNTLSSFAKIQRKRMALRADKKRQKQQQQQSQPASSTQSFRIGAGGFAFDFSSSPPPPPGHASFGGIDDVD
;
A
#
# COMPACT_ATOMS: atom_id res chain seq x y z
N MET A 1 -47.91 -2.03 20.78
CA MET A 1 -47.45 -3.10 19.87
C MET A 1 -48.32 -3.06 18.61
N PRO A 2 -47.85 -2.52 17.47
CA PRO A 2 -48.67 -2.51 16.25
C PRO A 2 -48.92 -3.95 15.79
N ALA A 3 -50.18 -4.30 15.52
CA ALA A 3 -50.57 -5.63 15.07
C ALA A 3 -49.91 -5.93 13.72
N THR A 4 -49.02 -6.92 13.67
CA THR A 4 -48.44 -7.42 12.42
C THR A 4 -49.57 -7.90 11.50
N LEU A 5 -49.69 -7.27 10.33
CA LEU A 5 -50.69 -7.65 9.33
C LEU A 5 -50.57 -9.16 9.02
N PRO A 6 -51.69 -9.90 8.91
CA PRO A 6 -51.68 -11.34 8.60
C PRO A 6 -50.87 -11.69 7.34
N SER A 7 -50.83 -10.78 6.36
CA SER A 7 -50.01 -10.92 5.15
C SER A 7 -48.51 -10.99 5.43
N SER A 8 -48.00 -10.26 6.41
CA SER A 8 -46.57 -10.28 6.77
C SER A 8 -46.18 -11.59 7.44
N LYS A 9 -47.07 -12.18 8.24
CA LYS A 9 -46.85 -13.51 8.84
C LYS A 9 -46.90 -14.61 7.79
N LEU A 10 -47.85 -14.51 6.85
CA LEU A 10 -47.98 -15.48 5.76
C LEU A 10 -46.72 -15.50 4.87
N ILE A 11 -46.16 -14.33 4.50
CA ILE A 11 -44.94 -14.26 3.70
C ILE A 11 -43.76 -14.92 4.43
N GLN A 12 -43.58 -14.65 5.73
CA GLN A 12 -42.52 -15.29 6.52
C GLN A 12 -42.65 -16.81 6.55
N ILE A 13 -43.87 -17.33 6.71
CA ILE A 13 -44.12 -18.77 6.68
C ILE A 13 -43.86 -19.31 5.27
N TYR A 14 -44.36 -18.65 4.24
CA TYR A 14 -44.16 -19.04 2.84
C TYR A 14 -42.68 -19.15 2.47
N ASP A 15 -41.89 -18.13 2.80
CA ASP A 15 -40.45 -18.08 2.50
C ASP A 15 -39.65 -19.17 3.27
N SER A 16 -40.16 -19.65 4.40
CA SER A 16 -39.54 -20.72 5.19
C SER A 16 -39.86 -22.14 4.68
N LEU A 17 -40.84 -22.29 3.81
CA LEU A 17 -41.26 -23.60 3.29
C LEU A 17 -40.37 -24.06 2.12
N PRO A 18 -40.11 -25.38 1.97
CA PRO A 18 -39.51 -25.93 0.77
C PRO A 18 -40.34 -25.60 -0.49
N PRO A 19 -39.74 -25.51 -1.70
CA PRO A 19 -40.44 -25.12 -2.93
C PRO A 19 -41.69 -25.95 -3.24
N GLU A 20 -41.65 -27.25 -2.96
CA GLU A 20 -42.82 -28.15 -3.12
C GLU A 20 -43.96 -27.79 -2.16
N SER A 21 -43.63 -27.40 -0.94
CA SER A 21 -44.60 -26.99 0.08
C SER A 21 -45.14 -25.59 -0.17
N GLN A 22 -44.31 -24.67 -0.67
CA GLN A 22 -44.75 -23.37 -1.19
C GLN A 22 -45.78 -23.54 -2.30
N ARG A 23 -45.48 -24.39 -3.28
CA ARG A 23 -46.38 -24.71 -4.38
C ARG A 23 -47.69 -25.30 -3.87
N LYS A 24 -47.65 -26.28 -2.96
CA LYS A 24 -48.86 -26.86 -2.34
C LYS A 24 -49.68 -25.82 -1.58
N LEU A 25 -49.04 -24.92 -0.82
CA LEU A 25 -49.73 -23.86 -0.09
C LEU A 25 -50.47 -22.92 -1.04
N VAL A 26 -49.81 -22.52 -2.14
CA VAL A 26 -50.39 -21.68 -3.19
C VAL A 26 -51.52 -22.41 -3.91
N GLU A 27 -51.32 -23.66 -4.33
CA GLU A 27 -52.34 -24.45 -5.03
C GLU A 27 -53.59 -24.69 -4.16
N ALA A 28 -53.40 -24.98 -2.87
CA ALA A 28 -54.51 -25.24 -1.94
C ALA A 28 -55.28 -23.97 -1.55
N ASN A 29 -54.59 -22.84 -1.35
CA ASN A 29 -55.21 -21.64 -0.77
C ASN A 29 -55.42 -20.51 -1.78
N LEU A 30 -54.46 -20.25 -2.68
CA LEU A 30 -54.55 -19.13 -3.62
C LEU A 30 -55.68 -19.35 -4.63
N LYS A 31 -55.94 -20.61 -5.04
CA LYS A 31 -57.07 -20.94 -5.92
C LYS A 31 -58.39 -20.49 -5.31
N TYR A 32 -58.69 -20.94 -4.09
CA TYR A 32 -59.92 -20.59 -3.38
C TYR A 32 -60.03 -19.08 -3.12
N ILE A 33 -58.93 -18.41 -2.77
CA ILE A 33 -58.89 -16.95 -2.54
C ILE A 33 -59.15 -16.18 -3.85
N LEU A 34 -58.59 -16.61 -4.98
CA LEU A 34 -58.83 -15.96 -6.27
C LEU A 34 -60.25 -16.18 -6.79
N ASP A 35 -60.82 -17.37 -6.57
CA ASP A 35 -62.19 -17.70 -6.96
C ASP A 35 -63.23 -16.96 -6.11
N SER A 36 -62.93 -16.67 -4.84
CA SER A 36 -63.79 -15.89 -3.93
C SER A 36 -63.57 -14.37 -4.01
N ALA A 37 -62.48 -13.91 -4.62
CA ALA A 37 -62.20 -12.48 -4.77
C ALA A 37 -63.08 -11.81 -5.86
N PRO A 38 -63.36 -10.49 -5.74
CA PRO A 38 -64.06 -9.75 -6.80
C PRO A 38 -63.37 -9.92 -8.15
N ARG A 39 -64.13 -10.22 -9.22
CA ARG A 39 -63.61 -10.51 -10.58
C ARG A 39 -62.55 -9.50 -11.07
N ARG A 40 -62.71 -8.21 -10.75
CA ARG A 40 -61.74 -7.16 -11.10
C ARG A 40 -60.38 -7.34 -10.41
N LYS A 41 -60.36 -7.75 -9.13
CA LYS A 41 -59.12 -8.03 -8.38
C LYS A 41 -58.48 -9.33 -8.84
N ALA A 42 -59.27 -10.40 -9.01
CA ALA A 42 -58.77 -11.68 -9.51
C ALA A 42 -58.13 -11.54 -10.91
N ARG A 43 -58.82 -10.86 -11.86
CA ARG A 43 -58.26 -10.56 -13.18
C ARG A 43 -56.96 -9.77 -13.10
N ARG A 44 -56.86 -8.77 -12.21
CA ARG A 44 -55.61 -8.02 -12.02
C ARG A 44 -54.48 -8.94 -11.56
N VAL A 45 -54.70 -9.80 -10.57
CA VAL A 45 -53.67 -10.74 -10.08
C VAL A 45 -53.23 -11.69 -11.20
N VAL A 46 -54.16 -12.25 -11.98
CA VAL A 46 -53.83 -13.11 -13.13
C VAL A 46 -53.07 -12.32 -14.20
N CYS A 47 -53.47 -11.09 -14.51
CA CYS A 47 -52.73 -10.24 -15.45
C CYS A 47 -51.31 -9.94 -14.95
N TYR A 48 -51.11 -9.69 -13.66
CA TYR A 48 -49.78 -9.54 -13.06
C TYR A 48 -48.98 -10.83 -13.18
N ALA A 49 -49.55 -11.98 -12.79
CA ALA A 49 -48.88 -13.28 -12.91
C ALA A 49 -48.49 -13.62 -14.36
N SER A 50 -49.37 -13.34 -15.34
CA SER A 50 -49.07 -13.52 -16.76
C SER A 50 -47.96 -12.58 -17.25
N ARG A 51 -47.92 -11.33 -16.76
CA ARG A 51 -46.82 -10.40 -17.05
C ARG A 51 -45.51 -10.88 -16.44
N PHE A 52 -45.53 -11.37 -15.20
CA PHE A 52 -44.35 -11.99 -14.57
C PHE A 52 -43.88 -13.21 -15.36
N ARG A 53 -44.78 -14.12 -15.75
CA ARG A 53 -44.45 -15.28 -16.58
C ARG A 53 -43.81 -14.87 -17.91
N LYS A 54 -44.39 -13.88 -18.60
CA LYS A 54 -43.84 -13.37 -19.88
C LYS A 54 -42.49 -12.68 -19.70
N ARG A 55 -42.30 -11.94 -18.60
CA ARG A 55 -41.02 -11.31 -18.27
C ARG A 55 -39.95 -12.35 -17.98
N HIS A 56 -40.30 -13.46 -17.33
CA HIS A 56 -39.34 -14.47 -16.89
C HIS A 56 -39.22 -15.69 -17.82
N SER A 57 -40.01 -15.77 -18.89
CA SER A 57 -39.94 -16.89 -19.84
C SER A 57 -38.67 -16.88 -20.71
N LEU A 58 -37.97 -15.74 -20.76
CA LEU A 58 -36.76 -15.54 -21.54
C LEU A 58 -35.51 -15.34 -20.67
N ILE A 59 -35.55 -15.74 -19.39
CA ILE A 59 -34.37 -15.63 -18.51
C ILE A 59 -33.27 -16.53 -19.09
N PRO A 60 -32.09 -15.97 -19.41
CA PRO A 60 -30.94 -16.78 -19.78
C PRO A 60 -30.50 -17.68 -18.60
N LEU A 61 -30.08 -18.91 -18.91
CA LEU A 61 -29.59 -19.83 -17.89
C LEU A 61 -28.15 -19.47 -17.49
N LEU A 62 -27.92 -19.23 -16.20
CA LEU A 62 -26.57 -19.10 -15.64
C LEU A 62 -26.00 -20.49 -15.32
N ASP A 63 -25.44 -21.18 -16.31
CA ASP A 63 -24.80 -22.48 -16.12
C ASP A 63 -23.34 -22.34 -15.66
N LEU A 64 -23.15 -22.09 -14.35
CA LEU A 64 -21.83 -21.99 -13.74
C LEU A 64 -20.98 -23.25 -13.93
N GLN A 65 -21.58 -24.44 -13.87
CA GLN A 65 -20.83 -25.70 -13.98
C GLN A 65 -20.37 -25.96 -15.42
N GLY A 66 -21.25 -25.73 -16.39
CA GLY A 66 -20.90 -25.77 -17.80
C GLY A 66 -19.78 -24.80 -18.13
N LYS A 67 -19.90 -23.54 -17.67
CA LYS A 67 -18.86 -22.52 -17.90
C LYS A 67 -17.55 -22.83 -17.20
N LYS A 68 -17.57 -23.37 -15.98
CA LYS A 68 -16.37 -23.87 -15.30
C LYS A 68 -15.67 -24.96 -16.13
N LYS A 69 -16.42 -25.91 -16.69
CA LYS A 69 -15.83 -26.99 -17.50
C LYS A 69 -15.20 -26.45 -18.79
N GLU A 70 -15.89 -25.55 -19.48
CA GLU A 70 -15.42 -24.91 -20.72
C GLU A 70 -14.12 -24.12 -20.48
N ILE A 71 -14.15 -23.14 -19.58
CA ILE A 71 -13.02 -22.23 -19.37
C ILE A 71 -11.82 -22.95 -18.74
N ASN A 72 -12.03 -23.87 -17.78
CA ASN A 72 -10.92 -24.65 -17.24
C ASN A 72 -10.29 -25.58 -18.29
N GLY A 73 -11.07 -26.04 -19.28
CA GLY A 73 -10.54 -26.77 -20.43
C GLY A 73 -9.58 -25.89 -21.24
N LEU A 74 -10.02 -24.67 -21.59
CA LEU A 74 -9.21 -23.70 -22.32
C LEU A 74 -7.94 -23.29 -21.56
N LEU A 75 -8.03 -23.06 -20.23
CA LEU A 75 -6.87 -22.77 -19.38
C LEU A 75 -5.87 -23.94 -19.34
N ALA A 76 -6.36 -25.18 -19.29
CA ALA A 76 -5.50 -26.36 -19.30
C ALA A 76 -4.78 -26.52 -20.66
N ASP A 77 -5.47 -26.22 -21.76
CA ASP A 77 -4.88 -26.22 -23.10
C ASP A 77 -3.87 -25.09 -23.28
N LEU A 78 -4.15 -23.90 -22.73
CA LEU A 78 -3.21 -22.76 -22.70
C LEU A 78 -1.93 -23.12 -21.94
N THR A 79 -2.07 -23.74 -20.76
CA THR A 79 -0.95 -24.21 -19.94
C THR A 79 -0.14 -25.29 -20.66
N ARG A 80 -0.81 -26.20 -21.38
CA ARG A 80 -0.15 -27.22 -22.20
C ARG A 80 0.64 -26.57 -23.35
N ASN A 81 0.04 -25.58 -24.02
CA ASN A 81 0.68 -24.87 -25.12
C ASN A 81 1.92 -24.09 -24.67
N ALA A 82 1.87 -23.44 -23.50
CA ALA A 82 3.00 -22.76 -22.90
C ALA A 82 4.22 -23.68 -22.65
N LYS A 83 3.99 -24.98 -22.40
CA LYS A 83 5.06 -25.98 -22.30
C LYS A 83 5.58 -26.44 -23.66
N CYS A 84 4.71 -26.50 -24.67
CA CYS A 84 5.07 -26.94 -26.03
C CYS A 84 5.78 -25.87 -26.86
N SER A 85 5.55 -24.58 -26.61
CA SER A 85 6.21 -23.47 -27.33
C SER A 85 7.74 -23.51 -27.22
N LEU A 86 8.29 -24.19 -26.20
CA LEU A 86 9.71 -24.47 -26.04
C LEU A 86 10.29 -25.40 -27.14
N VAL A 87 9.43 -26.16 -27.84
CA VAL A 87 9.82 -27.24 -28.76
C VAL A 87 9.72 -26.82 -30.25
N LYS A 88 9.62 -25.51 -30.55
CA LYS A 88 9.52 -24.92 -31.92
C LYS A 88 8.21 -25.19 -32.68
N ASP A 89 7.18 -25.71 -32.03
CA ASP A 89 5.84 -25.76 -32.64
C ASP A 89 5.17 -24.37 -32.66
N ARG A 90 4.32 -24.12 -33.66
CA ARG A 90 3.48 -22.91 -33.70
C ARG A 90 2.59 -22.88 -32.46
N SER A 91 2.67 -21.81 -31.69
CA SER A 91 1.87 -21.62 -30.49
C SER A 91 0.47 -21.13 -30.86
N ASN A 92 -0.58 -21.77 -30.32
CA ASN A 92 -1.97 -21.33 -30.44
C ASN A 92 -2.39 -20.48 -29.22
N ARG A 93 -1.42 -19.87 -28.54
CA ARG A 93 -1.63 -19.12 -27.30
C ARG A 93 -2.63 -17.98 -27.49
N ASP A 94 -2.47 -17.20 -28.56
CA ASP A 94 -3.32 -16.04 -28.81
C ASP A 94 -4.77 -16.44 -29.12
N GLU A 95 -4.97 -17.51 -29.90
CA GLU A 95 -6.30 -18.06 -30.19
C GLU A 95 -7.02 -18.52 -28.91
N LEU A 96 -6.32 -19.23 -28.03
CA LEU A 96 -6.88 -19.69 -26.75
C LEU A 96 -7.20 -18.52 -25.81
N LEU A 97 -6.36 -17.47 -25.80
CA LEU A 97 -6.64 -16.26 -25.01
C LEU A 97 -7.88 -15.53 -25.52
N ILE A 98 -8.00 -15.37 -26.84
CA ILE A 98 -9.18 -14.79 -27.49
C ILE A 98 -10.44 -15.58 -27.11
N GLU A 99 -10.39 -16.91 -27.23
CA GLU A 99 -11.55 -17.77 -26.94
C GLU A 99 -11.99 -17.66 -25.47
N ILE A 100 -11.03 -17.58 -24.54
CA ILE A 100 -11.34 -17.38 -23.11
C ILE A 100 -12.00 -16.02 -22.88
N ILE A 101 -11.44 -14.95 -23.46
CA ILE A 101 -11.95 -13.58 -23.27
C ILE A 101 -13.33 -13.42 -23.93
N ASP A 102 -13.54 -13.97 -25.13
CA ASP A 102 -14.84 -13.97 -25.81
C ASP A 102 -15.89 -14.74 -25.01
N SER A 103 -15.52 -15.90 -24.46
CA SER A 103 -16.40 -16.71 -23.62
C SER A 103 -16.80 -15.96 -22.34
N ILE A 104 -15.86 -15.28 -21.69
CA ILE A 104 -16.13 -14.41 -20.53
C ILE A 104 -17.04 -13.24 -20.92
N SER A 105 -16.72 -12.53 -22.00
CA SER A 105 -17.43 -11.33 -22.45
C SER A 105 -18.90 -11.63 -22.78
N ALA A 106 -19.15 -12.72 -23.52
CA ALA A 106 -20.51 -13.19 -23.81
C ALA A 106 -21.28 -13.56 -22.52
N TRP A 107 -20.57 -14.16 -21.56
CA TRP A 107 -21.19 -14.57 -20.30
C TRP A 107 -21.49 -13.39 -19.36
N LEU A 108 -20.63 -12.37 -19.32
CA LEU A 108 -20.88 -11.13 -18.58
C LEU A 108 -22.17 -10.44 -19.06
N SER A 109 -22.39 -10.38 -20.37
CA SER A 109 -23.65 -9.88 -20.95
C SER A 109 -24.86 -10.69 -20.47
N THR A 110 -24.72 -12.02 -20.41
CA THR A 110 -25.76 -12.92 -19.90
C THR A 110 -26.06 -12.68 -18.41
N ILE A 111 -25.01 -12.54 -17.59
CA ILE A 111 -25.12 -12.24 -16.16
C ILE A 111 -25.85 -10.90 -15.95
N TRP A 112 -25.49 -9.87 -16.73
CA TRP A 112 -26.12 -8.56 -16.65
C TRP A 112 -27.62 -8.62 -16.94
N VAL A 113 -28.05 -9.29 -18.00
CA VAL A 113 -29.47 -9.44 -18.32
C VAL A 113 -30.23 -10.12 -17.18
N VAL A 114 -29.67 -11.20 -16.61
CA VAL A 114 -30.29 -11.93 -15.49
C VAL A 114 -30.45 -11.06 -14.24
N VAL A 115 -29.42 -10.30 -13.91
CA VAL A 115 -29.33 -9.50 -12.69
C VAL A 115 -30.12 -8.18 -12.80
N TYR A 116 -29.93 -7.44 -13.89
CA TYR A 116 -30.49 -6.10 -14.07
C TYR A 116 -31.90 -6.13 -14.69
N GLU A 117 -32.09 -6.85 -15.80
CA GLU A 117 -33.39 -6.84 -16.49
C GLU A 117 -34.41 -7.77 -15.84
N HIS A 118 -33.97 -8.96 -15.41
CA HIS A 118 -34.86 -9.93 -14.78
C HIS A 118 -34.88 -9.84 -13.25
N CYS A 119 -33.86 -9.26 -12.61
CA CYS A 119 -33.78 -9.12 -11.15
C CYS A 119 -33.92 -10.47 -10.40
N VAL A 120 -33.22 -11.50 -10.86
CA VAL A 120 -33.24 -12.86 -10.29
C VAL A 120 -31.84 -13.45 -10.15
N HIS A 121 -31.71 -14.56 -9.42
CA HIS A 121 -30.48 -15.35 -9.30
C HIS A 121 -29.22 -14.59 -8.81
N PHE A 122 -29.38 -13.52 -8.02
CA PHE A 122 -28.27 -12.68 -7.54
C PHE A 122 -27.11 -13.45 -6.89
N ARG A 123 -27.39 -14.45 -6.05
CA ARG A 123 -26.35 -15.29 -5.44
C ARG A 123 -25.53 -16.09 -6.46
N LEU A 124 -26.22 -16.68 -7.45
CA LEU A 124 -25.57 -17.44 -8.51
C LEU A 124 -24.76 -16.52 -9.42
N ALA A 125 -25.31 -15.35 -9.77
CA ALA A 125 -24.60 -14.33 -10.52
C ALA A 125 -23.32 -13.86 -9.80
N HIS A 126 -23.39 -13.63 -8.49
CA HIS A 126 -22.22 -13.30 -7.68
C HIS A 126 -21.16 -14.41 -7.73
N GLN A 127 -21.56 -15.69 -7.58
CA GLN A 127 -20.65 -16.83 -7.74
C GLN A 127 -20.04 -16.95 -9.14
N CYS A 128 -20.79 -16.58 -10.19
CA CYS A 128 -20.25 -16.51 -11.55
C CYS A 128 -19.18 -15.43 -11.67
N LEU A 129 -19.40 -14.24 -11.08
CA LEU A 129 -18.42 -13.14 -11.10
C LEU A 129 -17.14 -13.51 -10.34
N LEU A 130 -17.25 -14.13 -9.15
CA LEU A 130 -16.09 -14.64 -8.40
C LEU A 130 -15.30 -15.68 -9.22
N PHE A 131 -15.98 -16.58 -9.93
CA PHE A 131 -15.30 -17.53 -10.80
C PHE A 131 -14.56 -16.83 -11.96
N ILE A 132 -15.13 -15.75 -12.53
CA ILE A 132 -14.42 -14.99 -13.56
C ILE A 132 -13.17 -14.32 -12.96
N THR A 133 -13.25 -13.78 -11.74
CA THR A 133 -12.08 -13.25 -11.03
C THR A 133 -10.94 -14.27 -10.90
N ASP A 134 -11.24 -15.49 -10.40
CA ASP A 134 -10.28 -16.61 -10.30
C ASP A 134 -9.68 -16.97 -11.68
N VAL A 135 -10.47 -16.91 -12.76
CA VAL A 135 -9.96 -17.14 -14.12
C VAL A 135 -8.97 -16.05 -14.54
N LEU A 136 -9.27 -14.77 -14.28
CA LEU A 136 -8.40 -13.65 -14.65
C LEU A 136 -7.06 -13.70 -13.91
N GLU A 137 -7.07 -14.06 -12.62
CA GLU A 137 -5.86 -14.27 -11.82
C GLU A 137 -4.98 -15.37 -12.45
N ARG A 138 -5.58 -16.53 -12.75
CA ARG A 138 -4.87 -17.65 -13.40
C ARG A 138 -4.30 -17.29 -14.77
N LEU A 139 -5.00 -16.46 -15.56
CA LEU A 139 -4.48 -15.96 -16.83
C LEU A 139 -3.22 -15.11 -16.63
N GLY A 140 -3.18 -14.31 -15.56
CA GLY A 140 -2.01 -13.55 -15.14
C GLY A 140 -0.82 -14.46 -14.85
N ASP A 141 -1.04 -15.55 -14.11
CA ASP A 141 0.01 -16.49 -13.70
C ASP A 141 0.53 -17.35 -14.87
N VAL A 142 -0.37 -17.91 -15.68
CA VAL A 142 0.01 -18.73 -16.86
C VAL A 142 0.83 -17.91 -17.85
N SER A 143 0.63 -16.59 -17.88
CA SER A 143 1.38 -15.68 -18.74
C SER A 143 2.80 -15.38 -18.27
N ARG A 144 3.18 -15.76 -17.04
CA ARG A 144 4.56 -15.68 -16.55
C ARG A 144 5.42 -16.85 -17.06
N VAL A 145 4.80 -17.95 -17.48
CA VAL A 145 5.49 -19.17 -17.92
C VAL A 145 5.59 -19.21 -19.45
N GLY A 146 6.75 -18.87 -20.01
CA GLY A 146 7.11 -19.25 -21.39
C GLY A 146 6.92 -18.22 -22.51
N GLY A 147 6.87 -16.91 -22.24
CA GLY A 147 6.86 -15.87 -23.28
C GLY A 147 6.83 -14.42 -22.74
N CYS A 148 6.95 -13.41 -23.62
CA CYS A 148 6.71 -12.02 -23.20
C CYS A 148 5.22 -11.81 -22.88
N GLN A 149 4.92 -11.08 -21.79
CA GLN A 149 3.56 -10.63 -21.46
C GLN A 149 3.02 -9.55 -22.43
N CYS A 150 3.84 -9.08 -23.36
CA CYS A 150 3.56 -8.03 -24.33
C CYS A 150 2.20 -8.24 -25.01
N SER A 151 1.99 -9.41 -25.64
CA SER A 151 0.76 -9.72 -26.40
C SER A 151 -0.50 -9.72 -25.53
N LEU A 152 -0.37 -10.13 -24.27
CA LEU A 152 -1.50 -10.12 -23.33
C LEU A 152 -1.86 -8.69 -22.92
N LYS A 153 -0.85 -7.84 -22.69
CA LYS A 153 -1.07 -6.45 -22.28
C LYS A 153 -1.61 -5.58 -23.43
N THR A 154 -1.22 -5.87 -24.66
CA THR A 154 -1.67 -5.11 -25.85
C THR A 154 -2.95 -5.64 -26.48
N TYR A 155 -3.51 -6.76 -26.00
CA TYR A 155 -4.71 -7.35 -26.59
C TYR A 155 -5.92 -6.45 -26.36
N GLU A 156 -6.57 -6.00 -27.42
CA GLU A 156 -7.77 -5.17 -27.32
C GLU A 156 -8.98 -6.04 -26.92
N VAL A 157 -9.61 -5.68 -25.80
CA VAL A 157 -10.79 -6.34 -25.24
C VAL A 157 -11.99 -5.43 -25.48
N ASP A 158 -12.93 -5.89 -26.31
CA ASP A 158 -14.20 -5.19 -26.61
C ASP A 158 -15.38 -5.92 -25.94
N ILE A 159 -15.95 -5.31 -24.89
CA ILE A 159 -17.12 -5.86 -24.19
C ILE A 159 -18.31 -4.93 -24.36
N ARG A 160 -19.33 -5.41 -25.09
CA ARG A 160 -20.60 -4.70 -25.30
C ARG A 160 -21.74 -5.34 -24.53
N LEU A 161 -22.21 -4.64 -23.50
CA LEU A 161 -23.37 -5.06 -22.73
C LEU A 161 -24.63 -4.55 -23.40
N LYS A 162 -25.49 -5.46 -23.84
CA LYS A 162 -26.70 -5.14 -24.61
C LYS A 162 -27.94 -5.57 -23.85
N ARG A 163 -29.01 -4.78 -23.99
CA ARG A 163 -30.35 -5.13 -23.54
C ARG A 163 -30.93 -6.28 -24.35
N THR A 164 -31.99 -6.90 -23.83
CA THR A 164 -32.75 -7.91 -24.59
C THR A 164 -33.35 -7.37 -25.90
N ASN A 165 -33.50 -6.06 -26.04
CA ASN A 165 -33.92 -5.43 -27.29
C ASN A 165 -32.74 -5.11 -28.25
N GLY A 166 -31.51 -5.50 -27.91
CA GLY A 166 -30.31 -5.27 -28.71
C GLY A 166 -29.61 -3.92 -28.49
N LYS A 167 -30.21 -2.96 -27.76
CA LYS A 167 -29.59 -1.66 -27.49
C LYS A 167 -28.40 -1.82 -26.55
N THR A 168 -27.24 -1.27 -26.92
CA THR A 168 -26.05 -1.21 -26.07
C THR A 168 -26.32 -0.30 -24.86
N VAL A 169 -25.98 -0.79 -23.66
CA VAL A 169 -26.10 -0.05 -22.40
C VAL A 169 -24.76 0.53 -21.99
N LYS A 170 -23.71 -0.27 -22.14
CA LYS A 170 -22.35 0.10 -21.81
C LYS A 170 -21.40 -0.64 -22.75
N HIS A 171 -20.41 0.08 -23.23
CA HIS A 171 -19.32 -0.44 -24.04
C HIS A 171 -18.03 -0.23 -23.26
N PHE A 172 -17.25 -1.28 -23.13
CA PHE A 172 -15.91 -1.22 -22.57
C PHE A 172 -14.92 -1.60 -23.66
N LEU A 173 -13.92 -0.76 -23.85
CA LEU A 173 -12.84 -0.99 -24.77
C LEU A 173 -11.53 -0.75 -24.04
N PHE A 174 -10.73 -1.80 -23.86
CA PHE A 174 -9.48 -1.68 -23.12
C PHE A 174 -8.40 -2.65 -23.56
N HIS A 175 -7.15 -2.33 -23.20
CA HIS A 175 -6.01 -3.17 -23.52
C HIS A 175 -5.73 -4.14 -22.37
N GLY A 176 -5.74 -5.41 -22.70
CA GLY A 176 -5.41 -6.55 -21.87
C GLY A 176 -6.54 -7.02 -20.94
N PRO A 177 -6.56 -8.32 -20.61
CA PRO A 177 -7.61 -8.93 -19.79
C PRO A 177 -7.56 -8.50 -18.31
N HIS A 178 -6.47 -7.90 -17.84
CA HIS A 178 -6.36 -7.41 -16.46
C HIS A 178 -7.38 -6.30 -16.17
N ASN A 179 -7.76 -5.52 -17.18
CA ASN A 179 -8.77 -4.46 -17.10
C ASN A 179 -10.23 -4.97 -17.13
N ILE A 180 -10.45 -6.29 -17.26
CA ILE A 180 -11.79 -6.88 -17.11
C ILE A 180 -12.30 -6.72 -15.66
N ASP A 181 -11.40 -6.49 -14.69
CA ASP A 181 -11.76 -6.16 -13.30
C ASP A 181 -12.70 -4.94 -13.22
N VAL A 182 -12.49 -3.91 -14.04
CA VAL A 182 -13.37 -2.74 -14.17
C VAL A 182 -14.80 -3.17 -14.50
N VAL A 183 -14.95 -4.09 -15.46
CA VAL A 183 -16.24 -4.64 -15.89
C VAL A 183 -16.87 -5.47 -14.78
N LEU A 184 -16.09 -6.27 -14.05
CA LEU A 184 -16.57 -7.06 -12.92
C LEU A 184 -17.10 -6.17 -11.78
N LEU A 185 -16.35 -5.13 -11.42
CA LEU A 185 -16.76 -4.17 -10.39
C LEU A 185 -17.99 -3.37 -10.81
N TRP A 186 -18.07 -2.97 -12.08
CA TRP A 186 -19.29 -2.39 -12.65
C TRP A 186 -20.47 -3.38 -12.55
N MET A 187 -20.25 -4.65 -12.89
CA MET A 187 -21.27 -5.70 -12.81
C MET A 187 -21.75 -5.96 -11.38
N TRP A 188 -20.86 -6.00 -10.39
CA TRP A 188 -21.24 -6.12 -8.98
C TRP A 188 -22.01 -4.90 -8.49
N ARG A 189 -21.64 -3.69 -8.95
CA ARG A 189 -22.43 -2.47 -8.66
C ARG A 189 -23.86 -2.63 -9.16
N GLU A 190 -24.05 -3.04 -10.42
CA GLU A 190 -25.38 -3.31 -11.01
C GLU A 190 -26.14 -4.39 -10.22
N LEU A 191 -25.44 -5.43 -9.78
CA LEU A 191 -25.98 -6.51 -8.97
C LEU A 191 -26.51 -6.02 -7.64
N PHE A 192 -25.72 -5.26 -6.88
CA PHE A 192 -26.12 -4.85 -5.55
C PHE A 192 -27.25 -3.81 -5.56
N VAL A 193 -27.24 -2.86 -6.49
CA VAL A 193 -28.35 -1.89 -6.59
C VAL A 193 -29.65 -2.58 -7.02
N SER A 194 -29.59 -3.53 -7.95
CA SER A 194 -30.76 -4.30 -8.41
C SER A 194 -31.27 -5.26 -7.34
N PHE A 195 -30.36 -5.92 -6.62
CA PHE A 195 -30.71 -6.82 -5.52
C PHE A 195 -31.32 -6.04 -4.36
N SER A 196 -30.77 -4.88 -3.99
CA SER A 196 -31.37 -4.02 -2.97
C SER A 196 -32.75 -3.52 -3.37
N ALA A 197 -32.96 -3.18 -4.65
CA ALA A 197 -34.23 -2.69 -5.15
C ALA A 197 -35.35 -3.76 -5.15
N SER A 198 -35.00 -5.02 -5.37
CA SER A 198 -35.95 -6.12 -5.58
C SER A 198 -36.04 -7.11 -4.40
N GLY A 199 -34.94 -7.36 -3.71
CA GLY A 199 -34.80 -8.37 -2.66
C GLY A 199 -35.14 -7.89 -1.24
N GLY A 200 -35.42 -6.60 -1.05
CA GLY A 200 -35.90 -6.05 0.22
C GLY A 200 -35.00 -6.37 1.42
N ARG A 201 -35.56 -6.95 2.49
CA ARG A 201 -34.79 -7.26 3.72
C ARG A 201 -33.76 -8.38 3.53
N GLN A 202 -34.00 -9.32 2.63
CA GLN A 202 -33.07 -10.43 2.38
C GLN A 202 -31.81 -9.89 1.72
N ALA A 203 -31.94 -8.99 0.74
CA ALA A 203 -30.80 -8.33 0.11
C ALA A 203 -29.90 -7.63 1.15
N ARG A 204 -30.50 -6.91 2.11
CA ARG A 204 -29.75 -6.20 3.16
C ARG A 204 -28.90 -7.11 4.06
N LYS A 205 -29.25 -8.39 4.19
CA LYS A 205 -28.48 -9.37 4.97
C LYS A 205 -27.38 -10.06 4.18
N GLU A 206 -27.55 -10.14 2.86
CA GLU A 206 -26.70 -10.93 1.98
C GLU A 206 -25.63 -10.08 1.29
N ILE A 207 -25.96 -8.83 0.94
CA ILE A 207 -25.01 -7.91 0.30
C ILE A 207 -23.72 -7.77 1.13
N PRO A 208 -23.75 -7.57 2.46
CA PRO A 208 -22.51 -7.47 3.24
C PRO A 208 -21.64 -8.73 3.14
N LYS A 209 -22.23 -9.93 3.04
CA LYS A 209 -21.48 -11.18 2.91
C LYS A 209 -20.80 -11.26 1.54
N MET A 210 -21.55 -10.95 0.48
CA MET A 210 -21.01 -10.89 -0.89
C MET A 210 -19.91 -9.83 -1.04
N MET A 211 -19.94 -8.75 -0.26
CA MET A 211 -18.87 -7.75 -0.24
C MET A 211 -17.60 -8.31 0.40
N LEU A 212 -17.73 -9.11 1.47
CA LEU A 212 -16.58 -9.77 2.08
C LEU A 212 -15.92 -10.74 1.09
N ASP A 213 -16.72 -11.49 0.33
CA ASP A 213 -16.21 -12.36 -0.73
C ASP A 213 -15.38 -11.54 -1.76
N ILE A 214 -15.82 -10.33 -2.13
CA ILE A 214 -15.05 -9.44 -3.03
C ILE A 214 -13.76 -8.93 -2.36
N VAL A 215 -13.81 -8.58 -1.08
CA VAL A 215 -12.63 -8.12 -0.32
C VAL A 215 -11.58 -9.23 -0.23
N GLU A 216 -12.01 -10.47 -0.03
CA GLU A 216 -11.13 -11.64 0.04
C GLU A 216 -10.43 -11.90 -1.30
N GLU A 217 -11.16 -11.79 -2.41
CA GLU A 217 -10.62 -12.10 -3.75
C GLU A 217 -9.87 -10.94 -4.43
N ILE A 218 -10.28 -9.68 -4.23
CA ILE A 218 -9.74 -8.51 -4.97
C ILE A 218 -9.10 -7.47 -4.04
N GLY A 219 -9.37 -7.53 -2.73
CA GLY A 219 -8.95 -6.52 -1.78
C GLY A 219 -9.99 -5.42 -1.55
N TRP A 220 -9.83 -4.65 -0.48
CA TRP A 220 -10.85 -3.72 -0.01
C TRP A 220 -11.02 -2.47 -0.88
N GLN A 221 -9.97 -2.03 -1.59
CA GLN A 221 -10.00 -0.89 -2.51
C GLN A 221 -11.02 -1.10 -3.64
N SER A 222 -11.26 -2.37 -4.00
CA SER A 222 -12.25 -2.76 -5.01
C SER A 222 -13.67 -2.31 -4.65
N LEU A 223 -14.01 -2.19 -3.36
CA LEU A 223 -15.34 -1.72 -2.93
C LEU A 223 -15.54 -0.23 -3.25
N VAL A 224 -14.48 0.56 -3.20
CA VAL A 224 -14.51 1.98 -3.54
C VAL A 224 -14.64 2.15 -5.05
N ARG A 225 -13.81 1.43 -5.82
CA ARG A 225 -13.90 1.36 -7.29
C ARG A 225 -15.28 0.88 -7.74
N LEU A 226 -15.86 -0.12 -7.07
CA LEU A 226 -17.22 -0.61 -7.32
C LEU A 226 -18.25 0.51 -7.23
N LEU A 227 -18.20 1.39 -6.21
CA LEU A 227 -19.11 2.54 -6.12
C LEU A 227 -19.00 3.47 -7.32
N LYS A 228 -17.77 3.64 -7.84
CA LYS A 228 -17.45 4.47 -9.02
C LYS A 228 -17.66 3.73 -10.35
N GLY A 229 -18.15 2.49 -10.33
CA GLY A 229 -18.40 1.70 -11.53
C GLY A 229 -17.14 1.05 -12.12
N GLY A 230 -16.14 0.75 -11.28
CA GLY A 230 -14.89 0.08 -11.64
C GLY A 230 -13.70 1.01 -11.91
N ILE A 231 -13.96 2.30 -12.09
CA ILE A 231 -12.95 3.32 -12.46
C ILE A 231 -12.00 3.58 -11.26
N SER A 232 -10.70 3.58 -11.52
CA SER A 232 -9.65 4.02 -10.60
C SER A 232 -9.43 5.54 -10.69
N GLU A 233 -8.97 6.19 -9.63
CA GLU A 233 -8.61 7.63 -9.69
C GLU A 233 -7.23 7.87 -10.32
N ASP A 234 -6.37 6.85 -10.30
CA ASP A 234 -5.01 6.93 -10.86
C ASP A 234 -4.96 6.56 -12.35
N ASP A 235 -6.05 5.97 -12.88
CA ASP A 235 -6.16 5.63 -14.31
C ASP A 235 -6.64 6.86 -15.08
N ASP A 236 -5.73 7.81 -15.27
CA ASP A 236 -5.85 8.89 -16.27
C ASP A 236 -5.76 8.34 -17.72
N GLU A 237 -5.63 7.02 -17.89
CA GLU A 237 -5.69 6.37 -19.21
C GLU A 237 -7.06 6.63 -19.83
N GLU A 238 -7.04 7.30 -20.99
CA GLU A 238 -8.19 7.72 -21.80
C GLU A 238 -9.12 6.55 -22.15
N TRP A 239 -9.99 6.15 -21.22
CA TRP A 239 -11.15 5.35 -21.55
C TRP A 239 -12.13 6.25 -22.29
N GLU A 240 -12.16 6.18 -23.61
CA GLU A 240 -13.20 6.80 -24.41
C GLU A 240 -14.53 6.09 -24.12
N ASP A 241 -15.31 6.63 -23.17
CA ASP A 241 -16.68 6.19 -22.93
C ASP A 241 -17.55 6.65 -24.10
N TYR A 242 -17.55 5.87 -25.19
CA TYR A 242 -18.48 5.98 -26.31
C TYR A 242 -19.91 5.66 -25.82
N ASN A 243 -20.49 6.54 -25.01
CA ASN A 243 -21.91 6.58 -24.80
C ASN A 243 -22.53 6.99 -26.14
N ASN A 244 -22.98 5.99 -26.88
CA ASN A 244 -23.58 6.09 -28.21
C ASN A 244 -24.93 6.84 -28.14
N ASP A 245 -24.86 8.16 -27.92
CA ASP A 245 -25.99 9.10 -28.03
C ASP A 245 -26.12 9.65 -29.48
N ASP A 246 -25.23 9.28 -30.40
CA ASP A 246 -25.30 9.60 -31.84
C ASP A 246 -26.27 8.69 -32.63
N ASP A 247 -27.39 8.27 -32.01
CA ASP A 247 -28.57 7.84 -32.78
C ASP A 247 -29.38 9.10 -33.13
N GLU A 248 -28.82 9.96 -33.99
CA GLU A 248 -29.55 10.97 -34.77
C GLU A 248 -30.51 10.25 -35.73
N ASP A 249 -31.68 9.82 -35.26
CA ASP A 249 -32.88 9.58 -36.10
C ASP A 249 -34.08 9.11 -35.25
N ASN A 250 -34.70 10.03 -34.50
CA ASN A 250 -36.14 9.95 -34.25
C ASN A 250 -36.70 11.29 -33.79
N GLU A 251 -37.03 12.14 -34.76
CA GLU A 251 -38.02 13.19 -34.60
C GLU A 251 -39.39 12.56 -34.27
N SER A 252 -39.70 12.42 -32.99
CA SER A 252 -41.09 12.32 -32.53
C SER A 252 -41.24 12.74 -31.08
N GLU A 253 -41.53 14.03 -30.95
CA GLU A 253 -42.33 14.69 -29.92
C GLU A 253 -42.58 13.93 -28.59
N SER A 254 -41.89 14.35 -27.54
CA SER A 254 -42.59 14.90 -26.37
C SER A 254 -41.65 15.80 -25.56
N GLU A 255 -41.63 17.07 -25.95
CA GLU A 255 -41.13 18.17 -25.12
C GLU A 255 -42.05 18.37 -23.91
N LEU A 256 -41.91 17.52 -22.88
CA LEU A 256 -42.45 17.82 -21.56
C LEU A 256 -41.44 17.40 -20.49
N ASN A 257 -40.59 18.37 -20.13
CA ASN A 257 -40.05 18.59 -18.80
C ASN A 257 -39.55 17.35 -18.03
N THR A 258 -38.23 17.14 -18.06
CA THR A 258 -37.49 16.89 -16.82
C THR A 258 -36.11 17.54 -16.90
N GLY A 259 -36.09 18.87 -16.84
CA GLY A 259 -34.92 19.66 -16.40
C GLY A 259 -34.60 19.40 -14.93
N GLY A 260 -34.48 18.14 -14.53
CA GLY A 260 -34.02 17.74 -13.22
C GLY A 260 -32.51 17.61 -13.29
N ASP A 261 -31.81 18.47 -12.54
CA ASP A 261 -30.37 18.42 -12.26
C ASP A 261 -29.86 16.97 -12.25
N ARG A 262 -29.30 16.52 -13.38
CA ARG A 262 -28.60 15.24 -13.43
C ARG A 262 -27.31 15.47 -12.64
N CYS A 263 -27.33 15.01 -11.39
CA CYS A 263 -26.17 15.04 -10.51
C CYS A 263 -24.97 14.43 -11.25
N SER A 264 -23.89 15.20 -11.38
CA SER A 264 -22.67 14.83 -12.10
C SER A 264 -21.76 13.88 -11.30
N CYS A 265 -22.22 13.30 -10.20
CA CYS A 265 -21.37 12.44 -9.40
C CYS A 265 -21.25 11.03 -10.02
N CYS A 266 -20.05 10.43 -9.89
CA CYS A 266 -19.68 9.11 -10.42
C CYS A 266 -20.51 7.93 -9.85
N LEU A 267 -21.37 8.19 -8.87
CA LEU A 267 -22.24 7.20 -8.24
C LEU A 267 -23.52 6.93 -9.02
N HIS A 268 -23.84 7.73 -10.04
CA HIS A 268 -25.03 7.55 -10.88
C HIS A 268 -24.71 6.75 -12.14
N ALA A 269 -25.74 6.14 -12.72
CA ALA A 269 -25.67 5.50 -14.02
C ALA A 269 -26.89 5.94 -14.85
N SER A 270 -26.67 6.27 -16.12
CA SER A 270 -27.70 6.84 -17.00
C SER A 270 -28.85 5.87 -17.27
N HIS A 271 -28.56 4.57 -17.30
CA HIS A 271 -29.54 3.52 -17.57
C HIS A 271 -30.39 3.13 -16.35
N TRP A 272 -30.06 3.63 -15.16
CA TRP A 272 -30.76 3.29 -13.93
C TRP A 272 -32.16 3.88 -13.85
N SER A 273 -33.16 3.03 -13.57
CA SER A 273 -34.48 3.50 -13.19
C SER A 273 -34.42 4.31 -11.89
N PRO A 274 -35.34 5.26 -11.64
CA PRO A 274 -35.35 6.04 -10.40
C PRO A 274 -35.39 5.18 -9.12
N GLN A 275 -36.01 3.99 -9.17
CA GLN A 275 -36.05 3.05 -8.05
C GLN A 275 -34.67 2.44 -7.76
N ILE A 276 -33.97 1.98 -8.81
CA ILE A 276 -32.61 1.42 -8.70
C ILE A 276 -31.62 2.51 -8.31
N ASN A 277 -31.71 3.68 -8.94
CA ASN A 277 -30.83 4.81 -8.66
C ASN A 277 -30.85 5.20 -7.17
N ARG A 278 -32.01 5.16 -6.50
CA ARG A 278 -32.10 5.42 -5.05
C ARG A 278 -31.33 4.40 -4.20
N GLN A 279 -31.12 3.19 -4.69
CA GLN A 279 -30.37 2.15 -3.96
C GLN A 279 -28.87 2.44 -3.87
N ARG A 280 -28.32 3.34 -4.69
CA ARG A 280 -26.90 3.74 -4.61
C ARG A 280 -26.49 4.25 -3.23
N LEU A 281 -27.41 4.91 -2.51
CA LEU A 281 -27.16 5.42 -1.16
C LEU A 281 -27.07 4.28 -0.14
N TYR A 282 -27.90 3.25 -0.27
CA TYR A 282 -27.81 2.04 0.55
C TYR A 282 -26.53 1.27 0.25
N LEU A 283 -26.17 1.15 -1.04
CA LEU A 283 -24.92 0.52 -1.45
C LEU A 283 -23.71 1.22 -0.85
N ARG A 284 -23.65 2.57 -0.94
CA ARG A 284 -22.61 3.38 -0.28
C ARG A 284 -22.57 3.13 1.22
N GLY A 285 -23.72 3.02 1.89
CA GLY A 285 -23.81 2.69 3.31
C GLY A 285 -23.23 1.30 3.64
N PHE A 286 -23.51 0.29 2.82
CA PHE A 286 -22.93 -1.05 3.00
C PHE A 286 -21.42 -1.06 2.78
N VAL A 287 -20.92 -0.37 1.75
CA VAL A 287 -19.48 -0.23 1.50
C VAL A 287 -18.80 0.49 2.67
N HIS A 288 -19.35 1.62 3.11
CA HIS A 288 -18.83 2.35 4.27
C HIS A 288 -18.77 1.47 5.52
N GLN A 289 -19.84 0.71 5.82
CA GLN A 289 -19.87 -0.20 6.97
C GLN A 289 -18.84 -1.33 6.85
N CYS A 290 -18.67 -1.91 5.66
CA CYS A 290 -17.68 -2.96 5.41
C CYS A 290 -16.25 -2.43 5.60
N LEU A 291 -15.93 -1.28 5.00
CA LEU A 291 -14.64 -0.62 5.14
C LEU A 291 -14.35 -0.19 6.59
N HIS A 292 -15.37 0.25 7.32
CA HIS A 292 -15.25 0.56 8.74
C HIS A 292 -14.88 -0.69 9.56
N SER A 293 -15.54 -1.83 9.31
CA SER A 293 -15.20 -3.09 9.96
C SER A 293 -13.78 -3.56 9.64
N ILE A 294 -13.28 -3.29 8.43
CA ILE A 294 -11.89 -3.58 8.06
C ILE A 294 -10.94 -2.66 8.84
N PHE A 295 -11.24 -1.36 8.90
CA PHE A 295 -10.45 -0.37 9.64
C PHE A 295 -10.36 -0.68 11.14
N GLU A 296 -11.41 -1.22 11.75
CA GLU A 296 -11.40 -1.71 13.13
C GLU A 296 -10.34 -2.81 13.38
N THR A 297 -10.02 -3.61 12.36
CA THR A 297 -9.07 -4.72 12.48
C THR A 297 -7.67 -4.39 11.97
N ALA A 298 -7.59 -3.64 10.87
CA ALA A 298 -6.37 -3.31 10.15
C ALA A 298 -6.44 -1.85 9.65
N PRO A 299 -6.27 -0.86 10.54
CA PRO A 299 -6.27 0.54 10.14
C PRO A 299 -5.13 0.81 9.17
N SER A 300 -5.37 1.70 8.19
CA SER A 300 -4.35 2.25 7.31
C SER A 300 -4.68 3.70 6.97
N GLN A 301 -3.67 4.49 6.59
CA GLN A 301 -3.88 5.89 6.24
C GLN A 301 -4.76 6.05 4.99
N GLU A 302 -4.56 5.20 3.98
CA GLU A 302 -5.37 5.18 2.77
C GLU A 302 -6.85 4.92 3.09
N LEU A 303 -7.13 3.89 3.91
CA LEU A 303 -8.48 3.52 4.32
C LEU A 303 -9.14 4.63 5.16
N TYR A 304 -8.37 5.31 6.01
CA TYR A 304 -8.84 6.48 6.76
C TYR A 304 -9.30 7.62 5.86
N ILE A 305 -8.51 7.97 4.83
CA ILE A 305 -8.85 9.04 3.86
C ILE A 305 -10.15 8.68 3.13
N ILE A 306 -10.24 7.46 2.62
CA ILE A 306 -11.42 6.96 1.90
C ILE A 306 -12.66 6.95 2.80
N LEU A 307 -12.54 6.50 4.05
CA LEU A 307 -13.67 6.51 4.98
C LEU A 307 -14.14 7.95 5.28
N LYS A 308 -13.21 8.91 5.42
CA LYS A 308 -13.52 10.33 5.60
C LYS A 308 -14.28 10.90 4.39
N GLU A 309 -13.88 10.55 3.17
CA GLU A 309 -14.56 10.94 1.93
C GLU A 309 -15.94 10.30 1.79
N LEU A 310 -16.04 8.99 2.05
CA LEU A 310 -17.32 8.26 2.06
C LEU A 310 -18.24 8.70 3.20
N GLY A 311 -17.70 9.33 4.24
CA GLY A 311 -18.42 9.97 5.34
C GLY A 311 -18.86 11.41 5.07
N CYS A 312 -18.82 11.93 3.83
CA CYS A 312 -19.04 13.35 3.56
C CYS A 312 -20.39 13.95 4.04
N ASN A 313 -21.38 13.14 4.38
CA ASN A 313 -22.63 13.62 4.98
C ASN A 313 -22.47 13.98 6.47
N THR A 314 -21.50 13.36 7.16
CA THR A 314 -21.25 13.45 8.60
C THR A 314 -19.74 13.42 8.91
N PRO A 315 -18.92 14.28 8.28
CA PRO A 315 -17.46 14.14 8.29
C PRO A 315 -16.84 14.21 9.69
N VAL A 316 -17.40 15.04 10.57
CA VAL A 316 -16.92 15.20 11.95
C VAL A 316 -17.24 13.97 12.81
N GLU A 317 -18.40 13.35 12.59
CA GLU A 317 -18.81 12.16 13.33
C GLU A 317 -17.98 10.95 12.88
N THR A 318 -17.83 10.77 11.56
CA THR A 318 -16.97 9.73 10.99
C THR A 318 -15.53 9.88 11.47
N GLN A 319 -14.96 11.08 11.43
CA GLN A 319 -13.59 11.30 11.92
C GLN A 319 -13.44 10.95 13.41
N ARG A 320 -14.43 11.32 14.24
CA ARG A 320 -14.43 10.98 15.67
C ARG A 320 -14.46 9.47 15.89
N GLU A 321 -15.37 8.77 15.20
CA GLU A 321 -15.49 7.31 15.28
C GLU A 321 -14.17 6.62 14.88
N LEU A 322 -13.52 7.07 13.80
CA LEU A 322 -12.23 6.52 13.36
C LEU A 322 -11.12 6.76 14.39
N PHE A 323 -11.07 7.94 15.01
CA PHE A 323 -10.11 8.22 16.08
C PHE A 323 -10.39 7.41 17.35
N ASP A 324 -11.65 7.19 17.70
CA ASP A 324 -12.02 6.33 18.83
C ASP A 324 -11.52 4.90 18.58
N ILE A 325 -11.66 4.37 17.36
CA ILE A 325 -11.12 3.06 16.96
C ILE A 325 -9.60 3.05 17.07
N LEU A 326 -8.90 4.02 16.47
CA LEU A 326 -7.43 4.09 16.53
C LEU A 326 -6.92 4.13 17.97
N SER A 327 -7.58 4.89 18.84
CA SER A 327 -7.18 4.98 20.26
C SER A 327 -7.28 3.62 20.98
N GLN A 328 -8.21 2.76 20.56
CA GLN A 328 -8.44 1.43 21.14
C GLN A 328 -7.50 0.36 20.54
N THR A 329 -7.20 0.46 19.24
CA THR A 329 -6.50 -0.60 18.50
C THR A 329 -5.02 -0.33 18.27
N ALA A 330 -4.54 0.90 18.44
CA ALA A 330 -3.16 1.29 18.11
C ALA A 330 -2.11 0.35 18.75
N GLY A 331 -2.34 -0.11 19.99
CA GLY A 331 -1.40 -0.96 20.72
C GLY A 331 -1.45 -2.46 20.40
N TYR A 332 -2.31 -2.94 19.49
CA TYR A 332 -2.51 -4.38 19.27
C TYR A 332 -1.37 -5.05 18.49
N SER A 333 -0.74 -4.34 17.54
CA SER A 333 0.41 -4.83 16.79
C SER A 333 1.32 -3.67 16.34
N SER A 334 2.47 -4.00 15.75
CA SER A 334 3.33 -2.98 15.12
C SER A 334 2.61 -2.25 13.98
N ASP A 335 1.77 -2.97 13.23
CA ASP A 335 1.16 -2.46 12.01
C ASP A 335 -0.01 -1.54 12.35
N THR A 336 -0.82 -1.89 13.37
CA THR A 336 -1.84 -1.00 13.91
C THR A 336 -1.23 0.26 14.52
N PHE A 337 -0.07 0.13 15.19
CA PHE A 337 0.62 1.28 15.76
C PHE A 337 1.18 2.20 14.67
N ALA A 338 1.90 1.66 13.69
CA ALA A 338 2.43 2.44 12.58
C ALA A 338 1.31 3.16 11.82
N ALA A 339 0.19 2.49 11.55
CA ALA A 339 -0.97 3.11 10.92
C ALA A 339 -1.55 4.26 11.77
N ALA A 340 -1.77 4.04 13.07
CA ALA A 340 -2.27 5.08 13.96
C ALA A 340 -1.32 6.27 14.02
N LEU A 341 -0.02 6.03 14.13
CA LEU A 341 1.01 7.07 14.14
C LEU A 341 0.99 7.89 12.84
N GLY A 342 0.88 7.22 11.68
CA GLY A 342 0.76 7.88 10.37
C GLY A 342 -0.49 8.74 10.26
N ILE A 343 -1.65 8.23 10.70
CA ILE A 343 -2.93 8.97 10.65
C ILE A 343 -2.90 10.19 11.56
N TYR A 344 -2.47 10.06 12.83
CA TYR A 344 -2.36 11.22 13.72
C TYR A 344 -1.30 12.23 13.26
N THR A 345 -0.25 11.76 12.57
CA THR A 345 0.73 12.64 11.92
C THR A 345 0.09 13.44 10.79
N ALA A 346 -0.68 12.79 9.90
CA ALA A 346 -1.39 13.48 8.81
C ALA A 346 -2.42 14.51 9.31
N GLU A 347 -3.03 14.26 10.47
CA GLU A 347 -4.00 15.16 11.11
C GLU A 347 -3.34 16.17 12.08
N ASN A 348 -2.00 16.18 12.18
CA ASN A 348 -1.21 17.06 13.04
C ASN A 348 -1.60 17.01 14.54
N ASP A 349 -2.08 15.87 15.04
CA ASP A 349 -2.43 15.71 16.45
C ASP A 349 -1.20 15.39 17.30
N THR A 350 -0.47 16.43 17.68
CA THR A 350 0.76 16.30 18.48
C THR A 350 0.55 15.61 19.83
N GLN A 351 -0.64 15.71 20.44
CA GLN A 351 -0.89 15.08 21.75
C GLN A 351 -1.09 13.58 21.60
N ALA A 352 -1.88 13.15 20.61
CA ALA A 352 -2.06 11.74 20.32
C ALA A 352 -0.74 11.08 19.92
N ILE A 353 0.07 11.72 19.06
CA ILE A 353 1.39 11.22 18.67
C ILE A 353 2.28 10.99 19.90
N LEU A 354 2.36 11.95 20.83
CA LEU A 354 3.14 11.78 22.06
C LEU A 354 2.64 10.61 22.90
N HIS A 355 1.33 10.55 23.13
CA HIS A 355 0.72 9.48 23.92
C HIS A 355 1.04 8.09 23.34
N LEU A 356 0.96 7.97 22.01
CA LEU A 356 1.29 6.72 21.33
C LEU A 356 2.78 6.36 21.47
N LEU A 357 3.69 7.32 21.31
CA LEU A 357 5.13 7.10 21.50
C LEU A 357 5.46 6.75 22.96
N ASP A 358 4.78 7.34 23.93
CA ASP A 358 4.92 7.00 25.36
C ASP A 358 4.45 5.59 25.66
N SER A 359 3.33 5.17 25.08
CA SER A 359 2.65 3.93 25.44
C SER A 359 3.16 2.72 24.65
N TYR A 360 3.54 2.93 23.38
CA TYR A 360 3.70 1.84 22.41
C TYR A 360 5.01 1.89 21.60
N SER A 361 5.95 2.79 21.90
CA SER A 361 7.22 2.92 21.13
C SER A 361 8.00 1.62 20.97
N SER A 362 7.88 0.66 21.88
CA SER A 362 8.50 -0.67 21.77
C SER A 362 7.95 -1.54 20.63
N LEU A 363 6.79 -1.21 20.07
CA LEU A 363 6.18 -1.92 18.95
C LEU A 363 6.73 -1.47 17.59
N LEU A 364 7.46 -0.34 17.51
CA LEU A 364 8.05 0.12 16.25
C LEU A 364 9.16 -0.83 15.80
N ARG A 365 9.09 -1.20 14.53
CA ARG A 365 10.10 -2.00 13.85
C ARG A 365 10.99 -1.09 13.01
N PRO A 366 12.18 -1.57 12.62
CA PRO A 366 13.06 -0.85 11.70
C PRO A 366 12.38 -0.33 10.42
N ARG A 367 11.43 -1.09 9.86
CA ARG A 367 10.65 -0.73 8.66
C ARG A 367 9.71 0.46 8.87
N ASP A 368 9.30 0.74 10.11
CA ASP A 368 8.36 1.81 10.45
C ASP A 368 9.05 3.17 10.62
N ALA A 369 10.37 3.23 10.38
CA ALA A 369 11.16 4.45 10.48
C ALA A 369 10.61 5.65 9.68
N PRO A 370 10.12 5.50 8.43
CA PRO A 370 9.55 6.63 7.70
C PRO A 370 8.36 7.27 8.41
N VAL A 371 7.47 6.45 8.98
CA VAL A 371 6.30 6.94 9.74
C VAL A 371 6.74 7.66 11.01
N LEU A 372 7.70 7.08 11.76
CA LEU A 372 8.26 7.73 12.95
C LEU A 372 8.94 9.06 12.60
N GLN A 373 9.72 9.11 11.52
CA GLN A 373 10.41 10.31 11.08
C GLN A 373 9.43 11.45 10.77
N LEU A 374 8.35 11.17 10.04
CA LEU A 374 7.30 12.15 9.77
C LEU A 374 6.62 12.63 11.06
N ALA A 375 6.30 11.72 11.98
CA ALA A 375 5.72 12.07 13.27
C ALA A 375 6.64 12.99 14.08
N LEU A 376 7.94 12.71 14.09
CA LEU A 376 8.95 13.52 14.78
C LEU A 376 9.10 14.92 14.16
N LEU A 377 8.99 15.05 12.84
CA LEU A 377 8.98 16.35 12.16
C LEU A 377 7.81 17.20 12.65
N VAL A 378 6.58 16.65 12.67
CA VAL A 378 5.38 17.32 13.19
C VAL A 378 5.55 17.70 14.67
N LEU A 379 6.06 16.80 15.51
CA LEU A 379 6.32 17.11 16.92
C LEU A 379 7.36 18.23 17.11
N SER A 380 8.34 18.33 16.21
CA SER A 380 9.45 19.29 16.31
C SER A 380 9.04 20.75 16.08
N GLU A 381 7.89 20.96 15.43
CA GLU A 381 7.28 22.27 15.22
C GLU A 381 6.96 22.92 16.57
N SER A 382 6.51 22.12 17.55
CA SER A 382 6.31 22.57 18.92
C SER A 382 7.65 22.74 19.66
N PRO A 383 8.00 23.95 20.11
CA PRO A 383 9.25 24.18 20.84
C PRO A 383 9.38 23.37 22.15
N LEU A 384 8.25 23.05 22.79
CA LEU A 384 8.20 22.30 24.03
C LEU A 384 8.58 20.83 23.85
N LEU A 385 8.27 20.27 22.68
CA LEU A 385 8.46 18.85 22.38
C LEU A 385 9.78 18.58 21.66
N ARG A 386 10.38 19.61 21.06
CA ARG A 386 11.63 19.53 20.30
C ARG A 386 12.77 18.82 21.02
N THR A 387 12.99 19.10 22.31
CA THR A 387 14.06 18.43 23.08
C THR A 387 13.82 16.93 23.13
N ARG A 388 12.57 16.52 23.33
CA ARG A 388 12.17 15.11 23.36
C ARG A 388 12.29 14.47 21.98
N THR A 389 11.87 15.16 20.91
CA THR A 389 12.08 14.71 19.53
C THR A 389 13.56 14.42 19.24
N LEU A 390 14.44 15.34 19.64
CA LEU A 390 15.89 15.19 19.46
C LEU A 390 16.46 14.01 20.25
N GLN A 391 15.92 13.70 21.43
CA GLN A 391 16.31 12.51 22.21
C GLN A 391 15.92 11.21 21.51
N ILE A 392 14.74 11.16 20.90
CA ILE A 392 14.30 9.99 20.12
C ILE A 392 15.22 9.80 18.91
N ILE A 393 15.53 10.87 18.17
CA ILE A 393 16.49 10.82 17.06
C ILE A 393 17.86 10.35 17.52
N GLU A 394 18.36 10.87 18.64
CA GLU A 394 19.66 10.46 19.21
C GLU A 394 19.67 8.96 19.53
N LYS A 395 18.57 8.43 20.09
CA LYS A 395 18.40 7.00 20.37
C LYS A 395 18.38 6.17 19.09
N GLU A 396 17.47 6.46 18.16
CA GLU A 396 17.30 5.71 16.90
C GLU A 396 18.59 5.69 16.06
N MET A 397 19.28 6.82 15.96
CA MET A 397 20.56 6.88 15.26
C MET A 397 21.66 6.09 15.97
N THR A 398 21.66 6.05 17.31
CA THR A 398 22.62 5.25 18.09
C THR A 398 22.39 3.76 17.87
N ASP A 399 21.12 3.32 17.93
CA ASP A 399 20.74 1.94 17.70
C ASP A 399 21.08 1.52 16.26
N LEU A 400 20.89 2.40 15.29
CA LEU A 400 21.27 2.16 13.89
C LEU A 400 22.79 2.07 13.70
N VAL A 401 23.58 2.90 14.39
CA VAL A 401 25.07 2.76 14.40
C VAL A 401 25.49 1.40 14.97
N CYS A 402 24.82 0.92 16.03
CA CYS A 402 25.07 -0.40 16.60
C CYS A 402 24.68 -1.53 15.63
N ALA A 403 23.57 -1.39 14.90
CA ALA A 403 23.15 -2.34 13.86
C ALA A 403 24.16 -2.39 12.70
N ILE A 404 24.62 -1.23 12.22
CA ILE A 404 25.66 -1.14 11.18
C ILE A 404 26.96 -1.76 11.67
N ARG A 405 27.38 -1.49 12.91
CA ARG A 405 28.56 -2.15 13.51
C ARG A 405 28.42 -3.66 13.51
N SER A 406 27.26 -4.18 13.91
CA SER A 406 27.01 -5.62 13.95
C SER A 406 27.08 -6.25 12.56
N ALA A 407 26.53 -5.56 11.55
CA ALA A 407 26.61 -5.99 10.15
C ALA A 407 28.05 -5.97 9.62
N ILE A 408 28.84 -4.94 9.94
CA ILE A 408 30.27 -4.88 9.60
C ILE A 408 31.04 -5.99 10.31
N HIS A 409 30.79 -6.20 11.60
CA HIS A 409 31.45 -7.23 12.40
C HIS A 409 31.27 -8.64 11.81
N SER A 410 30.11 -8.93 11.21
CA SER A 410 29.90 -10.22 10.53
C SER A 410 30.87 -10.46 9.37
N ASN A 411 31.38 -9.41 8.72
CA ASN A 411 32.32 -9.48 7.61
C ASN A 411 33.78 -9.24 8.04
N PHE A 412 34.00 -8.62 9.20
CA PHE A 412 35.30 -8.29 9.77
C PHE A 412 35.37 -8.70 11.25
N CYS A 413 35.27 -10.00 11.53
CA CYS A 413 35.07 -10.52 12.88
C CYS A 413 36.20 -10.20 13.87
N ARG A 414 37.40 -9.88 13.37
CA ARG A 414 38.58 -9.56 14.20
C ARG A 414 38.82 -8.05 14.37
N VAL A 415 37.95 -7.21 13.83
CA VAL A 415 38.07 -5.74 13.93
C VAL A 415 38.04 -5.24 15.38
N GLU A 416 37.48 -6.05 16.30
CA GLU A 416 37.36 -5.70 17.71
C GLU A 416 38.53 -6.18 18.57
N ASP A 417 39.42 -7.01 18.04
CA ASP A 417 40.56 -7.52 18.77
C ASP A 417 41.53 -6.39 19.13
N THR A 418 42.10 -6.47 20.32
CA THR A 418 43.04 -5.46 20.85
C THR A 418 44.25 -5.27 19.94
N VAL A 419 44.76 -6.36 19.38
CA VAL A 419 45.91 -6.35 18.46
C VAL A 419 45.62 -5.51 17.21
N HIS A 420 44.47 -5.74 16.57
CA HIS A 420 44.08 -5.04 15.35
C HIS A 420 43.65 -3.59 15.63
N LYS A 421 43.06 -3.30 16.80
CA LYS A 421 42.79 -1.93 17.25
C LYS A 421 44.08 -1.13 17.46
N ASP A 422 45.09 -1.71 18.10
CA ASP A 422 46.38 -1.07 18.32
C ASP A 422 47.11 -0.81 17.00
N GLU A 423 47.09 -1.78 16.09
CA GLU A 423 47.66 -1.63 14.75
C GLU A 423 46.97 -0.50 13.98
N LEU A 424 45.63 -0.44 14.00
CA LEU A 424 44.88 0.64 13.40
C LEU A 424 45.29 2.01 13.97
N GLN A 425 45.51 2.13 15.29
CA GLN A 425 46.01 3.39 15.87
C GLN A 425 47.41 3.76 15.38
N ARG A 426 48.27 2.79 15.06
CA ARG A 426 49.59 3.06 14.45
C ARG A 426 49.43 3.53 13.00
N ILE A 427 48.56 2.88 12.22
CA ILE A 427 48.24 3.26 10.84
C ILE A 427 47.70 4.70 10.78
N LEU A 428 46.79 5.06 11.68
CA LEU A 428 46.19 6.40 11.75
C LEU A 428 47.20 7.54 11.98
N LYS A 429 48.40 7.25 12.52
CA LYS A 429 49.48 8.23 12.72
C LYS A 429 50.32 8.47 11.47
N LEU A 430 50.25 7.58 10.47
CA LEU A 430 50.96 7.72 9.21
C LEU A 430 50.28 8.75 8.31
N SER A 431 51.04 9.41 7.44
CA SER A 431 50.49 10.32 6.44
C SER A 431 49.52 9.59 5.51
N SER A 432 48.35 10.18 5.25
CA SER A 432 47.32 9.61 4.37
C SER A 432 47.80 9.35 2.94
N SER A 433 48.83 10.05 2.49
CA SER A 433 49.40 9.91 1.13
C SER A 433 50.64 9.01 1.06
N SER A 434 51.03 8.36 2.16
CA SER A 434 52.24 7.53 2.18
C SER A 434 51.96 6.10 1.70
N GLN A 435 52.83 5.55 0.85
CA GLN A 435 52.73 4.16 0.39
C GLN A 435 52.72 3.18 1.57
N GLN A 436 53.57 3.44 2.56
CA GLN A 436 53.63 2.65 3.81
C GLN A 436 52.27 2.54 4.52
N ARG A 437 51.43 3.58 4.44
CA ARG A 437 50.08 3.53 5.01
C ARG A 437 49.17 2.64 4.17
N SER A 438 49.20 2.77 2.85
CA SER A 438 48.42 1.93 1.92
C SER A 438 48.70 0.44 2.18
N ASP A 439 49.98 0.06 2.20
CA ASP A 439 50.39 -1.34 2.38
C ASP A 439 49.92 -1.90 3.74
N ARG A 440 49.99 -1.08 4.81
CA ARG A 440 49.52 -1.49 6.14
C ARG A 440 48.00 -1.54 6.26
N VAL A 441 47.27 -0.70 5.52
CA VAL A 441 45.81 -0.76 5.47
C VAL A 441 45.37 -2.05 4.79
N GLU A 442 45.97 -2.40 3.66
CA GLU A 442 45.70 -3.67 2.96
C GLU A 442 45.98 -4.88 3.86
N GLN A 443 47.16 -4.93 4.48
CA GLN A 443 47.51 -5.99 5.41
C GLN A 443 46.54 -6.07 6.60
N TRP A 444 46.19 -4.92 7.19
CA TRP A 444 45.24 -4.87 8.30
C TRP A 444 43.87 -5.42 7.91
N ILE A 445 43.39 -5.12 6.70
CA ILE A 445 42.11 -5.63 6.19
C ILE A 445 42.14 -7.14 6.03
N ASP A 446 43.20 -7.69 5.44
CA ASP A 446 43.35 -9.14 5.29
C ASP A 446 43.46 -9.85 6.65
N ASP A 447 44.01 -9.18 7.67
CA ASP A 447 44.07 -9.71 9.02
C ASP A 447 42.71 -9.68 9.74
N VAL A 448 41.85 -8.68 9.45
CA VAL A 448 40.56 -8.50 10.14
C VAL A 448 39.36 -9.14 9.45
N ILE A 449 39.47 -9.44 8.14
CA ILE A 449 38.37 -10.02 7.38
C ILE A 449 37.97 -11.37 7.97
N THR A 450 36.66 -11.61 8.04
CA THR A 450 36.15 -12.93 8.38
C THR A 450 36.63 -13.91 7.29
N PRO A 451 37.38 -14.97 7.63
CA PRO A 451 37.72 -16.01 6.67
C PRO A 451 36.42 -16.45 6.01
N SER A 452 36.34 -16.38 4.68
CA SER A 452 35.18 -16.94 4.00
C SER A 452 35.06 -18.38 4.47
N SER A 453 33.98 -18.72 5.18
CA SER A 453 33.51 -20.10 5.19
C SER A 453 33.40 -20.44 3.71
N ALA A 454 34.36 -21.21 3.20
CA ALA A 454 34.27 -21.71 1.85
C ALA A 454 32.86 -22.30 1.74
N PRO A 455 32.09 -21.98 0.68
CA PRO A 455 30.83 -22.69 0.47
C PRO A 455 31.17 -24.17 0.63
N LEU A 456 30.47 -24.86 1.54
CA LEU A 456 30.65 -26.30 1.75
C LEU A 456 30.76 -26.90 0.36
N HIS A 457 31.95 -27.41 0.03
CA HIS A 457 32.29 -27.81 -1.33
C HIS A 457 31.13 -28.66 -1.84
N ALA A 458 30.68 -28.53 -3.09
CA ALA A 458 29.55 -29.31 -3.61
C ALA A 458 29.67 -30.82 -3.32
N VAL A 459 30.90 -31.31 -3.16
CA VAL A 459 31.26 -32.66 -2.71
C VAL A 459 30.91 -32.94 -1.24
N ALA A 460 31.13 -32.01 -0.32
CA ALA A 460 30.77 -32.11 1.10
C ALA A 460 29.25 -32.06 1.31
N PHE A 461 28.54 -31.24 0.52
CA PHE A 461 27.08 -31.21 0.51
C PHE A 461 26.50 -32.50 -0.10
N ALA A 462 27.04 -32.96 -1.23
CA ALA A 462 26.65 -34.25 -1.82
C ALA A 462 26.96 -35.44 -0.90
N ALA A 463 28.06 -35.39 -0.14
CA ALA A 463 28.38 -36.41 0.87
C ALA A 463 27.32 -36.44 1.98
N MET A 464 26.92 -35.29 2.53
CA MET A 464 25.83 -35.21 3.52
C MET A 464 24.49 -35.71 2.98
N MET A 465 24.11 -35.31 1.76
CA MET A 465 22.87 -35.77 1.10
C MET A 465 22.86 -37.28 0.79
N MET A 466 24.05 -37.88 0.66
CA MET A 466 24.24 -39.32 0.44
C MET A 466 24.46 -40.10 1.74
N GLY A 467 24.36 -39.45 2.91
CA GLY A 467 24.59 -40.09 4.21
C GLY A 467 26.05 -40.47 4.47
N ILE A 468 27.00 -39.87 3.75
CA ILE A 468 28.44 -40.05 3.93
C ILE A 468 28.92 -38.96 4.88
N PRO A 469 29.42 -39.30 6.09
CA PRO A 469 29.90 -38.29 7.02
C PRO A 469 31.06 -37.51 6.39
N PRO A 470 31.04 -36.16 6.46
CA PRO A 470 32.16 -35.37 5.98
C PRO A 470 33.42 -35.75 6.75
N PRO A 471 34.58 -35.90 6.08
CA PRO A 471 35.81 -36.31 6.74
C PRO A 471 36.22 -35.25 7.77
N GLY A 472 36.11 -35.57 9.06
CA GLY A 472 36.69 -34.78 10.15
C GLY A 472 35.74 -34.22 11.22
N ILE A 473 34.47 -34.65 11.29
CA ILE A 473 33.58 -34.26 12.40
C ILE A 473 33.19 -35.52 13.18
N GLU A 474 33.76 -35.67 14.38
CA GLU A 474 33.41 -36.73 15.34
C GLU A 474 32.05 -36.43 15.98
N ASP A 475 31.27 -37.50 16.17
CA ASP A 475 29.89 -37.53 16.67
C ASP A 475 29.72 -36.83 18.03
N GLY A 476 28.71 -35.97 18.12
CA GLY A 476 28.28 -35.35 19.36
C GLY A 476 26.92 -34.64 19.27
N GLU A 477 25.89 -35.40 19.65
CA GLU A 477 24.61 -34.97 20.28
C GLU A 477 23.46 -34.39 19.42
N ASP A 478 22.29 -35.03 19.64
CA ASP A 478 20.89 -34.84 19.20
C ASP A 478 20.47 -33.52 18.50
N PRO A 479 19.82 -33.59 17.31
CA PRO A 479 19.10 -32.45 16.75
C PRO A 479 17.63 -32.42 17.21
N ASP A 480 17.25 -31.30 17.81
CA ASP A 480 15.88 -30.91 18.13
C ASP A 480 14.97 -30.95 16.90
N PHE A 481 13.97 -31.83 16.93
CA PHE A 481 12.98 -32.10 15.87
C PHE A 481 12.05 -30.91 15.51
N LEU A 482 12.15 -29.78 16.23
CA LEU A 482 11.43 -28.54 15.94
C LEU A 482 12.27 -27.51 15.13
N GLY A 483 13.53 -27.80 14.83
CA GLY A 483 14.37 -27.05 13.87
C GLY A 483 14.10 -27.36 12.40
N HIS A 484 13.22 -28.32 12.09
CA HIS A 484 12.93 -28.80 10.72
C HIS A 484 11.97 -27.94 9.88
N LEU A 485 11.67 -26.71 10.30
CA LEU A 485 11.35 -25.63 9.35
C LEU A 485 12.63 -24.89 8.96
N ASP A 486 13.63 -25.69 8.60
CA ASP A 486 14.96 -25.28 8.19
C ASP A 486 14.84 -24.73 6.76
N LEU A 487 14.40 -23.47 6.63
CA LEU A 487 14.74 -22.67 5.47
C LEU A 487 16.26 -22.61 5.47
N ASP A 488 16.91 -23.51 4.74
CA ASP A 488 18.36 -23.64 4.68
C ASP A 488 18.94 -22.23 4.55
N PRO A 489 19.62 -21.68 5.57
CA PRO A 489 20.08 -20.30 5.60
C PRO A 489 21.11 -20.00 4.50
N THR A 490 21.54 -21.02 3.75
CA THR A 490 22.42 -20.95 2.59
C THR A 490 21.73 -21.27 1.26
N ASP A 491 20.40 -21.47 1.24
CA ASP A 491 19.62 -21.67 0.01
C ASP A 491 19.80 -20.46 -0.93
N PRO A 492 20.42 -20.63 -2.11
CA PRO A 492 20.65 -19.55 -3.06
C PRO A 492 19.35 -19.00 -3.67
N ASP A 493 18.28 -19.81 -3.74
CA ASP A 493 17.00 -19.40 -4.29
C ASP A 493 16.24 -18.46 -3.32
N LEU A 494 16.65 -18.43 -2.04
CA LEU A 494 16.13 -17.54 -1.01
C LEU A 494 17.03 -16.32 -0.75
N GLU A 495 18.21 -16.22 -1.39
CA GLU A 495 19.12 -15.08 -1.16
C GLU A 495 18.51 -13.77 -1.64
N ASP A 496 17.79 -13.77 -2.77
CA ASP A 496 17.10 -12.59 -3.30
C ASP A 496 16.01 -12.10 -2.32
N LEU A 497 15.21 -13.03 -1.78
CA LEU A 497 14.20 -12.73 -0.75
C LEU A 497 14.82 -12.26 0.57
N ARG A 498 15.96 -12.84 0.96
CA ARG A 498 16.71 -12.37 2.15
C ARG A 498 17.30 -10.99 1.92
N GLU A 499 17.80 -10.71 0.73
CA GLU A 499 18.36 -9.40 0.37
C GLU A 499 17.26 -8.34 0.27
N GLU A 500 16.08 -8.67 -0.25
CA GLU A 500 14.88 -7.83 -0.24
C GLU A 500 14.37 -7.56 1.19
N LEU A 501 14.43 -8.57 2.07
CA LEU A 501 14.00 -8.45 3.47
C LEU A 501 15.08 -7.88 4.40
N ARG A 502 16.32 -7.70 3.94
CA ARG A 502 17.39 -7.08 4.75
C ARG A 502 17.12 -5.58 4.86
N PRO A 503 17.17 -4.99 6.07
CA PRO A 503 16.94 -3.56 6.23
C PRO A 503 17.98 -2.74 5.45
N PRO A 504 17.58 -1.74 4.64
CA PRO A 504 18.52 -0.88 3.91
C PRO A 504 19.21 0.09 4.90
N LEU A 505 20.23 -0.40 5.62
CA LEU A 505 20.83 0.31 6.76
C LEU A 505 21.46 1.65 6.36
N GLY A 506 22.07 1.74 5.17
CA GLY A 506 22.65 2.98 4.63
C GLY A 506 21.58 4.04 4.39
N GLU A 507 20.57 3.73 3.56
CA GLU A 507 19.46 4.64 3.25
C GLU A 507 18.70 5.07 4.52
N ARG A 508 18.48 4.14 5.45
CA ARG A 508 17.87 4.46 6.75
C ARG A 508 18.74 5.43 7.56
N PHE A 509 20.06 5.30 7.53
CA PHE A 509 20.93 6.22 8.25
C PHE A 509 20.95 7.61 7.62
N ASP A 510 20.97 7.69 6.29
CA ASP A 510 20.90 8.95 5.55
C ASP A 510 19.56 9.67 5.78
N SER A 511 18.42 8.97 5.72
CA SER A 511 17.11 9.57 6.05
C SER A 511 17.06 10.14 7.48
N TRP A 512 17.66 9.47 8.47
CA TRP A 512 17.78 10.04 9.82
C TRP A 512 18.68 11.28 9.90
N ILE A 513 19.75 11.34 9.09
CA ILE A 513 20.58 12.55 8.97
C ILE A 513 19.75 13.72 8.41
N GLU A 514 18.91 13.48 7.40
CA GLU A 514 18.03 14.48 6.82
C GLU A 514 17.04 15.03 7.85
N VAL A 515 16.34 14.15 8.55
CA VAL A 515 15.39 14.52 9.62
C VAL A 515 16.08 15.30 10.74
N ALA A 516 17.27 14.87 11.17
CA ALA A 516 18.05 15.59 12.17
C ALA A 516 18.50 16.97 11.68
N ASN A 517 18.83 17.14 10.40
CA ASN A 517 19.18 18.44 9.85
C ASN A 517 17.96 19.37 9.70
N ALA A 518 16.77 18.82 9.43
CA ALA A 518 15.53 19.57 9.33
C ALA A 518 15.09 20.18 10.68
N ILE A 519 15.45 19.53 11.79
CA ILE A 519 15.05 19.95 13.13
C ILE A 519 16.07 20.90 13.77
N LYS A 520 15.59 22.05 14.27
CA LYS A 520 16.43 23.00 15.01
C LYS A 520 17.12 22.31 16.19
N GLY A 521 18.45 22.32 16.20
CA GLY A 521 19.23 21.68 17.26
C GLY A 521 19.65 20.24 16.96
N GLY A 522 19.35 19.69 15.79
CA GLY A 522 19.83 18.36 15.41
C GLY A 522 21.29 18.31 14.98
N THR A 523 21.91 19.42 14.54
CA THR A 523 23.36 19.40 14.23
C THR A 523 24.25 19.02 15.44
N PRO A 524 24.00 19.53 16.67
CA PRO A 524 24.62 18.98 17.89
C PRO A 524 24.44 17.47 18.07
N ILE A 525 23.23 16.94 17.83
CA ILE A 525 22.95 15.50 17.91
C ILE A 525 23.81 14.73 16.91
N LEU A 526 23.87 15.16 15.65
CA LEU A 526 24.73 14.54 14.64
C LEU A 526 26.22 14.55 15.05
N SER A 527 26.70 15.60 15.72
CA SER A 527 28.07 15.64 16.25
C SER A 527 28.28 14.62 17.39
N LYS A 528 27.27 14.39 18.24
CA LYS A 528 27.33 13.33 19.26
C LYS A 528 27.32 11.94 18.63
N ILE A 529 26.43 11.69 17.66
CA ILE A 529 26.36 10.42 16.92
C ILE A 529 27.68 10.12 16.23
N TYR A 530 28.32 11.12 15.60
CA TYR A 530 29.67 10.96 15.05
C TYR A 530 30.71 10.57 16.11
N THR A 531 30.68 11.21 17.27
CA THR A 531 31.59 10.88 18.38
C THR A 531 31.36 9.44 18.84
N LYS A 532 30.10 9.02 18.95
CA LYS A 532 29.74 7.64 19.33
C LYS A 532 30.16 6.63 18.27
N ALA A 533 29.88 6.90 17.00
CA ALA A 533 30.27 6.02 15.89
C ALA A 533 31.79 5.83 15.84
N THR A 534 32.57 6.90 16.02
CA THR A 534 34.05 6.81 16.02
C THR A 534 34.66 6.22 17.29
N GLU A 535 33.90 6.19 18.39
CA GLU A 535 34.24 5.42 19.60
C GLU A 535 34.05 3.92 19.36
N LEU A 536 32.91 3.53 18.79
CA LEU A 536 32.57 2.14 18.52
C LEU A 536 33.35 1.54 17.34
N MET A 537 33.64 2.35 16.32
CA MET A 537 34.29 1.98 15.07
C MET A 537 35.43 2.96 14.74
N PRO A 538 36.62 2.78 15.34
CA PRO A 538 37.73 3.73 15.20
C PRO A 538 38.23 3.93 13.76
N PHE A 539 38.01 2.94 12.89
CA PHE A 539 38.41 3.01 11.47
C PHE A 539 37.69 4.13 10.72
N LEU A 540 36.52 4.57 11.17
CA LEU A 540 35.80 5.73 10.60
C LEU A 540 36.62 7.03 10.65
N ARG A 541 37.70 7.09 11.45
CA ARG A 541 38.65 8.21 11.49
C ARG A 541 39.52 8.33 10.25
N ALA A 542 39.55 7.33 9.37
CA ALA A 542 40.30 7.32 8.13
C ALA A 542 39.41 6.89 6.96
N HIS A 543 39.32 7.73 5.92
CA HIS A 543 38.48 7.43 4.75
C HIS A 543 39.04 6.28 3.92
N ASP A 544 40.36 6.25 3.74
CA ASP A 544 41.12 5.23 3.02
C ASP A 544 40.92 3.83 3.61
N VAL A 545 40.81 3.72 4.95
CA VAL A 545 40.51 2.45 5.61
C VAL A 545 39.08 1.98 5.28
N CYS A 546 38.09 2.87 5.37
CA CYS A 546 36.71 2.54 5.02
C CYS A 546 36.56 2.15 3.54
N GLU A 547 37.25 2.84 2.65
CA GLU A 547 37.23 2.58 1.21
C GLU A 547 37.83 1.20 0.90
N ALA A 548 38.98 0.87 1.48
CA ALA A 548 39.57 -0.44 1.29
C ALA A 548 38.71 -1.56 1.92
N MET A 549 38.05 -1.32 3.06
CA MET A 549 37.05 -2.25 3.62
C MET A 549 35.86 -2.44 2.66
N GLN A 550 35.35 -1.38 2.04
CA GLN A 550 34.26 -1.45 1.05
C GLN A 550 34.68 -2.25 -0.18
N THR A 551 35.84 -1.95 -0.77
CA THR A 551 36.39 -2.68 -1.91
C THR A 551 36.50 -4.17 -1.62
N ARG A 552 36.83 -4.55 -0.37
CA ARG A 552 36.96 -5.95 0.01
C ARG A 552 35.63 -6.71 0.06
N ILE A 553 34.53 -6.03 0.38
CA ILE A 553 33.19 -6.63 0.48
C ILE A 553 32.36 -6.43 -0.78
N SER A 554 32.68 -5.44 -1.62
CA SER A 554 31.95 -5.15 -2.87
C SER A 554 32.01 -6.28 -3.88
N ASP A 555 33.01 -7.15 -3.79
CA ASP A 555 33.15 -8.34 -4.63
C ASP A 555 32.06 -9.40 -4.33
N ARG A 556 31.27 -9.23 -3.26
CA ARG A 556 30.21 -10.16 -2.83
C ARG A 556 28.84 -9.49 -2.96
N PRO A 557 28.01 -9.87 -3.95
CA PRO A 557 26.66 -9.31 -4.12
C PRO A 557 25.83 -9.36 -2.83
N SER A 558 25.83 -10.49 -2.12
CA SER A 558 25.11 -10.69 -0.85
C SER A 558 25.52 -9.76 0.29
N LYS A 559 26.61 -8.99 0.14
CA LYS A 559 27.12 -8.03 1.14
C LYS A 559 26.94 -6.58 0.71
N ARG A 560 26.20 -6.31 -0.37
CA ARG A 560 25.94 -4.96 -0.88
C ARG A 560 25.36 -4.02 0.18
N HIS A 561 24.35 -4.47 0.92
CA HIS A 561 23.74 -3.71 2.03
C HIS A 561 24.75 -3.26 3.11
N VAL A 562 25.79 -4.06 3.40
CA VAL A 562 26.86 -3.70 4.36
C VAL A 562 27.82 -2.68 3.74
N SER A 563 28.15 -2.87 2.46
CA SER A 563 28.97 -1.93 1.69
C SER A 563 28.31 -0.55 1.64
N ASP A 564 27.03 -0.50 1.31
CA ASP A 564 26.26 0.75 1.23
C ASP A 564 26.19 1.44 2.60
N ALA A 565 25.91 0.69 3.67
CA ALA A 565 25.91 1.22 5.03
C ALA A 565 27.27 1.77 5.47
N LEU A 566 28.37 1.08 5.14
CA LEU A 566 29.73 1.53 5.42
C LEU A 566 30.09 2.78 4.61
N ASN A 567 29.64 2.87 3.35
CA ASN A 567 29.83 4.05 2.51
C ASN A 567 29.10 5.28 3.05
N THR A 568 27.81 5.12 3.37
CA THR A 568 27.02 6.16 4.03
C THR A 568 27.68 6.63 5.34
N LEU A 569 28.12 5.71 6.20
CA LEU A 569 28.73 6.06 7.48
C LEU A 569 30.10 6.74 7.32
N SER A 570 30.91 6.32 6.34
CA SER A 570 32.18 6.96 5.98
C SER A 570 31.98 8.39 5.47
N SER A 571 30.99 8.57 4.58
CA SER A 571 30.61 9.86 4.03
C SER A 571 30.12 10.81 5.13
N PHE A 572 29.25 10.33 6.02
CA PHE A 572 28.83 11.05 7.22
C PHE A 572 30.02 11.47 8.09
N ALA A 573 30.93 10.55 8.39
CA ALA A 573 32.12 10.83 9.20
C ALA A 573 33.02 11.89 8.54
N LYS A 574 33.20 11.85 7.21
CA LYS A 574 33.93 12.87 6.43
C LYS A 574 33.28 14.25 6.57
N ILE A 575 31.96 14.35 6.43
CA ILE A 575 31.21 15.60 6.57
C ILE A 575 31.34 16.15 8.00
N GLN A 576 31.19 15.30 9.02
CA GLN A 576 31.27 15.73 10.42
C GLN A 576 32.68 16.20 10.82
N ARG A 577 33.74 15.51 10.37
CA ARG A 577 35.13 15.99 10.54
C ARG A 577 35.33 17.38 9.95
N LYS A 578 34.89 17.59 8.69
CA LYS A 578 34.99 18.89 8.02
C LYS A 578 34.24 19.98 8.80
N ARG A 579 33.02 19.68 9.28
CA ARG A 579 32.24 20.59 10.11
C ARG A 579 32.93 20.92 11.45
N MET A 580 33.53 19.93 12.12
CA MET A 580 34.26 20.13 13.37
C MET A 580 35.53 20.96 13.18
N ALA A 581 36.31 20.71 12.11
CA ALA A 581 37.48 21.50 11.75
C ALA A 581 37.12 22.98 11.52
N LEU A 582 36.10 23.24 10.69
CA LEU A 582 35.62 24.61 10.45
C LEU A 582 35.14 25.31 11.73
N ARG A 583 34.52 24.59 12.67
CA ARG A 583 34.13 25.14 13.97
C ARG A 583 35.34 25.44 14.85
N ALA A 584 36.37 24.60 14.83
CA ALA A 584 37.61 24.83 15.57
C ALA A 584 38.36 26.06 15.02
N ASP A 585 38.43 26.20 13.69
CA ASP A 585 39.06 27.35 13.04
C ASP A 585 38.32 28.66 13.33
N LYS A 586 36.98 28.65 13.24
CA LYS A 586 36.15 29.80 13.64
C LYS A 586 36.35 30.18 15.12
N LYS A 587 36.52 29.19 16.01
CA LYS A 587 36.82 29.45 17.44
C LYS A 587 38.21 30.07 17.62
N ARG A 588 39.23 29.55 16.91
CA ARG A 588 40.61 30.09 16.93
C ARG A 588 40.65 31.54 16.43
N GLN A 589 39.95 31.84 15.33
CA GLN A 589 39.85 33.20 14.79
C GLN A 589 39.18 34.18 15.76
N LYS A 590 38.08 33.76 16.42
CA LYS A 590 37.40 34.60 17.43
C LYS A 590 38.29 34.86 18.65
N GLN A 591 39.05 33.87 19.10
CA GLN A 591 40.01 34.03 20.20
C GLN A 591 41.15 34.98 19.83
N GLN A 592 41.67 34.88 18.60
CA GLN A 592 42.69 35.81 18.09
C GLN A 592 42.16 37.24 17.96
N GLN A 593 40.90 37.44 17.53
CA GLN A 593 40.26 38.76 17.46
C GLN A 593 39.98 39.36 18.84
N GLN A 594 39.64 38.56 19.85
CA GLN A 594 39.46 39.05 21.23
C GLN A 594 40.79 39.41 21.92
N GLN A 595 41.89 38.75 21.57
CA GLN A 595 43.23 39.09 22.09
C GLN A 595 43.88 40.30 21.39
N SER A 596 43.33 40.76 20.26
CA SER A 596 43.87 41.89 19.48
C SER A 596 43.03 43.18 19.58
N GLN A 597 42.01 43.24 20.46
CA GLN A 597 41.43 44.52 20.88
C GLN A 597 42.33 45.18 21.95
N PRO A 598 42.95 46.33 21.67
CA PRO A 598 43.69 47.07 22.68
C PRO A 598 42.72 47.53 23.78
N ALA A 599 43.13 47.38 25.03
CA ALA A 599 42.46 47.94 26.20
C ALA A 599 42.25 49.44 25.98
N SER A 600 41.04 49.81 25.55
CA SER A 600 40.60 51.20 25.52
C SER A 600 40.45 51.59 26.98
N SER A 601 41.38 52.42 27.43
CA SER A 601 41.48 52.99 28.77
C SER A 601 40.12 53.38 29.33
N THR A 602 39.72 52.70 30.40
CA THR A 602 38.68 53.13 31.33
C THR A 602 39.10 54.48 31.95
N GLN A 603 38.73 55.59 31.31
CA GLN A 603 38.72 56.89 31.99
C GLN A 603 37.54 56.88 32.97
N SER A 604 37.87 56.68 34.23
CA SER A 604 37.02 56.97 35.39
C SER A 604 36.70 58.47 35.43
N PHE A 605 35.53 58.87 34.93
CA PHE A 605 34.89 60.13 35.34
C PHE A 605 33.86 59.84 36.44
N ARG A 606 34.22 60.18 37.67
CA ARG A 606 33.27 60.46 38.75
C ARG A 606 32.81 61.90 38.60
N ILE A 607 31.55 62.13 38.23
CA ILE A 607 30.79 63.34 38.60
C ILE A 607 29.37 62.90 38.94
N GLY A 608 28.87 63.38 40.08
CA GLY A 608 27.66 62.92 40.73
C GLY A 608 26.35 63.55 40.24
N ALA A 609 25.28 63.00 40.82
CA ALA A 609 23.97 63.55 41.12
C ALA A 609 23.46 64.78 40.34
N GLY A 610 22.33 64.60 39.66
CA GLY A 610 21.34 65.67 39.50
C GLY A 610 20.49 65.60 38.23
N GLY A 611 19.24 65.13 38.38
CA GLY A 611 18.05 65.70 37.74
C GLY A 611 17.71 65.35 36.27
N PHE A 612 16.45 64.91 36.07
CA PHE A 612 15.47 65.20 35.00
C PHE A 612 15.98 65.54 33.58
N ALA A 613 15.42 65.10 32.45
CA ALA A 613 14.03 64.81 32.10
C ALA A 613 13.96 63.99 30.78
N PHE A 614 12.76 63.50 30.47
CA PHE A 614 12.31 62.94 29.20
C PHE A 614 12.74 63.76 27.97
N ASP A 615 13.04 63.08 26.86
CA ASP A 615 12.47 63.48 25.57
C ASP A 615 12.30 62.31 24.59
N PHE A 616 11.15 62.32 23.93
CA PHE A 616 10.74 61.43 22.85
C PHE A 616 11.32 61.98 21.54
N SER A 617 11.95 61.15 20.70
CA SER A 617 11.93 61.44 19.26
C SER A 617 12.15 60.19 18.41
N SER A 618 11.13 59.97 17.59
CA SER A 618 10.99 59.05 16.48
C SER A 618 12.08 59.18 15.41
N SER A 619 12.42 58.07 14.77
CA SER A 619 13.10 58.06 13.47
C SER A 619 12.53 56.95 12.55
N PRO A 620 12.60 57.13 11.22
CA PRO A 620 11.62 56.60 10.26
C PRO A 620 12.05 55.29 9.57
N PRO A 621 11.13 54.60 8.85
CA PRO A 621 11.39 53.32 8.21
C PRO A 621 12.22 53.43 6.91
N PRO A 622 12.89 52.34 6.47
CA PRO A 622 13.72 52.35 5.26
C PRO A 622 12.89 52.29 3.95
N PRO A 623 13.42 52.82 2.84
CA PRO A 623 12.73 52.83 1.54
C PRO A 623 12.81 51.48 0.80
N PRO A 624 11.87 51.21 -0.13
CA PRO A 624 11.79 49.95 -0.86
C PRO A 624 12.76 49.94 -2.06
N GLY A 625 13.70 48.99 -2.05
CA GLY A 625 14.61 48.73 -3.16
C GLY A 625 14.08 47.64 -4.09
N HIS A 626 13.70 48.03 -5.30
CA HIS A 626 13.57 47.15 -6.46
C HIS A 626 14.93 46.47 -6.75
N ALA A 627 14.95 45.14 -6.79
CA ALA A 627 16.05 44.38 -7.38
C ALA A 627 15.48 43.59 -8.57
N SER A 628 15.58 44.21 -9.74
CA SER A 628 15.65 43.53 -11.03
C SER A 628 17.08 43.04 -11.19
N PHE A 629 17.28 41.75 -11.46
CA PHE A 629 18.51 41.23 -12.06
C PHE A 629 18.16 40.01 -12.91
N GLY A 630 17.99 40.27 -14.21
CA GLY A 630 18.40 39.34 -15.25
C GLY A 630 19.83 39.67 -15.67
N GLY A 631 20.54 38.71 -16.25
CA GLY A 631 21.85 38.95 -16.85
C GLY A 631 22.75 37.72 -16.85
N ILE A 632 22.59 36.91 -17.90
CA ILE A 632 23.57 35.99 -18.50
C ILE A 632 24.88 36.75 -18.78
N ASP A 633 26.03 36.11 -18.55
CA ASP A 633 27.11 36.06 -19.55
C ASP A 633 28.14 34.97 -19.22
N ASP A 634 28.43 34.21 -20.27
CA ASP A 634 29.48 33.22 -20.49
C ASP A 634 30.89 33.86 -20.62
N VAL A 635 31.89 32.99 -20.80
CA VAL A 635 33.30 33.20 -21.23
C VAL A 635 34.26 33.48 -20.05
N ASP A 636 35.28 32.67 -19.72
CA ASP A 636 36.10 31.66 -20.44
C ASP A 636 36.20 30.31 -19.70
#